data_AF-A0A959JUX9-F1
#
_entry.id   AF-A0A959JUX9-F1
#
_cell.length_a   1.000
_cell.length_b   1.000
_cell.length_c   1.000
_cell.angle_alpha   90.00
_cell.angle_beta   90.00
_cell.angle_gamma   90.00
#
_symmetry.space_group_name_H-M   'P 1'
#
loop_
_entity.id
_entity.type
_entity.pdbx_description
1 polymer ?
#
loop_
_entity_poly.entity_id
_entity_poly.type
_entity_poly.pdbx_seq_one_letter_code
_entity_poly.pdbx_strand_id
1 'polypeptide(L)'
;MKKIALFLLVILFCSAFYYLPKHYFSSQPECHALMVNGDELSANNQQQFRDLIRNQAPKKYRYFFQTFLEEGDQHYMITNFRSEDACFDVKVLVDKWDKLENMRRTNGKSYPEELYDLEWEIKSVNGREEVVYVNMHKVID
;
A
#
# COMPACT_ATOMS: atom_id res chain seq x y z
N MET A 1 -21.82 34.99 22.80
CA MET A 1 -22.17 33.60 22.39
C MET A 1 -21.75 33.27 20.95
N LYS A 2 -22.16 34.02 19.90
CA LYS A 2 -21.75 33.75 18.50
C LYS A 2 -20.22 33.67 18.26
N LYS A 3 -19.42 34.52 18.93
CA LYS A 3 -17.96 34.53 18.81
C LYS A 3 -17.27 33.30 19.44
N ILE A 4 -17.85 32.73 20.50
CA ILE A 4 -17.33 31.53 21.18
C ILE A 4 -17.63 30.28 20.35
N ALA A 5 -18.83 30.20 19.77
CA ALA A 5 -19.21 29.11 18.87
C ALA A 5 -18.32 29.07 17.61
N LEU A 6 -18.00 30.23 17.02
CA LEU A 6 -17.07 30.31 15.89
C LEU A 6 -15.66 29.83 16.27
N PHE A 7 -15.17 30.20 17.46
CA PHE A 7 -13.85 29.79 17.94
C PHE A 7 -13.77 28.28 18.19
N LEU A 8 -14.81 27.67 18.76
CA LEU A 8 -14.90 26.22 18.95
C LEU A 8 -14.98 25.46 17.63
N LEU A 9 -15.69 26.00 16.63
CA LEU A 9 -15.78 25.39 15.30
C LEU A 9 -14.42 25.41 14.59
N VAL A 10 -13.65 26.51 14.72
CA VAL A 10 -12.28 26.60 14.18
C VAL A 10 -11.34 25.59 14.86
N ILE A 11 -11.42 25.42 16.19
CA ILE A 11 -10.61 24.42 16.91
C ILE A 11 -10.96 22.99 16.45
N LEU A 12 -12.24 22.67 16.29
CA LEU A 12 -12.71 21.38 15.77
C LEU A 12 -12.16 21.11 14.37
N PHE A 13 -12.25 22.08 13.46
CA PHE A 13 -11.69 21.96 12.11
C PHE A 13 -10.16 21.80 12.13
N CYS A 14 -9.43 22.60 12.91
CA CYS A 14 -7.99 22.47 13.04
C CYS A 14 -7.57 21.09 13.58
N SER A 15 -8.32 20.54 14.54
CA SER A 15 -8.02 19.21 15.08
C SER A 15 -8.22 18.10 14.04
N ALA A 16 -9.22 18.21 13.16
CA ALA A 16 -9.48 17.21 12.13
C ALA A 16 -8.34 17.08 11.09
N PHE A 17 -7.68 18.20 10.74
CA PHE A 17 -6.53 18.17 9.82
C PHE A 17 -5.28 17.51 10.42
N TYR A 18 -5.15 17.45 11.75
CA TYR A 18 -4.03 16.76 12.40
C TYR A 18 -4.15 15.24 12.38
N TYR A 19 -5.37 14.71 12.27
CA TYR A 19 -5.61 13.26 12.32
C TYR A 19 -5.60 12.58 10.94
N LEU A 20 -5.70 13.34 9.85
CA LEU A 20 -5.68 12.78 8.51
C LEU A 20 -4.23 12.67 8.00
N PRO A 21 -3.80 11.50 7.47
CA PRO A 21 -2.46 11.35 6.95
C PRO A 21 -2.17 12.36 5.82
N LYS A 22 -0.97 12.96 5.84
CA LYS A 22 -0.59 13.99 4.85
C LYS A 22 -0.73 13.53 3.40
N HIS A 23 -0.54 12.25 3.14
CA HIS A 23 -0.59 11.69 1.78
C HIS A 23 -1.99 11.77 1.13
N TYR A 24 -3.06 11.91 1.92
CA TYR A 24 -4.43 12.15 1.41
C TYR A 24 -4.58 13.51 0.71
N PHE A 25 -3.68 14.46 1.01
CA PHE A 25 -3.74 15.83 0.50
C PHE A 25 -2.54 16.20 -0.39
N SER A 26 -1.62 15.27 -0.61
CA SER A 26 -0.48 15.46 -1.52
C SER A 26 -0.72 14.76 -2.85
N SER A 27 -0.21 15.34 -3.94
CA SER A 27 -0.20 14.72 -5.26
C SER A 27 0.42 13.33 -5.20
N GLN A 28 -0.09 12.42 -6.03
CA GLN A 28 0.51 11.10 -6.19
C GLN A 28 1.95 11.26 -6.70
N PRO A 29 2.92 10.52 -6.13
CA PRO A 29 4.29 10.53 -6.61
C PRO A 29 4.32 10.00 -8.04
N GLU A 30 5.08 10.67 -8.91
CA GLU A 30 5.29 10.19 -10.27
C GLU A 30 6.02 8.83 -10.23
N CYS A 31 5.60 7.92 -11.10
CA CYS A 31 6.25 6.63 -11.22
C CYS A 31 7.44 6.75 -12.18
N HIS A 32 8.64 6.93 -11.63
CA HIS A 32 9.88 6.69 -12.35
C HIS A 32 10.33 5.27 -12.03
N ALA A 33 9.97 4.32 -12.90
CA ALA A 33 10.31 2.92 -12.73
C ALA A 33 11.82 2.78 -12.47
N LEU A 34 12.18 2.02 -11.43
CA LEU A 34 13.57 1.64 -11.24
C LEU A 34 14.03 0.89 -12.49
N MET A 35 15.21 1.22 -13.03
CA MET A 35 15.74 0.49 -14.17
C MET A 35 16.13 -0.94 -13.75
N VAL A 36 15.16 -1.84 -13.80
CA VAL A 36 15.36 -3.28 -13.69
C VAL A 36 15.30 -3.92 -15.07
N ASN A 37 16.12 -4.93 -15.28
CA ASN A 37 16.13 -5.68 -16.53
C ASN A 37 14.94 -6.63 -16.56
N GLY A 38 14.05 -6.47 -17.55
CA GLY A 38 12.98 -7.43 -17.84
C GLY A 38 11.77 -7.34 -16.92
N ASP A 39 11.23 -8.50 -16.52
CA ASP A 39 9.98 -8.63 -15.77
C ASP A 39 10.18 -8.30 -14.27
N GLU A 40 9.50 -7.25 -13.79
CA GLU A 40 9.50 -6.84 -12.38
C GLU A 40 9.04 -7.97 -11.44
N LEU A 41 8.13 -8.85 -11.89
CA LEU A 41 7.57 -9.94 -11.10
C LEU A 41 8.46 -11.19 -11.07
N SER A 42 9.60 -11.17 -11.78
CA SER A 42 10.59 -12.25 -11.75
C SER A 42 11.20 -12.42 -10.36
N ALA A 43 11.53 -13.66 -9.99
CA ALA A 43 12.05 -13.98 -8.66
C ALA A 43 13.29 -13.16 -8.26
N ASN A 44 14.17 -12.85 -9.23
CA ASN A 44 15.37 -12.05 -8.99
C ASN A 44 15.04 -10.58 -8.67
N ASN A 45 14.13 -9.97 -9.44
CA ASN A 45 13.74 -8.57 -9.20
C ASN A 45 12.95 -8.45 -7.90
N GLN A 46 12.05 -9.40 -7.60
CA GLN A 46 11.35 -9.45 -6.32
C GLN A 46 12.31 -9.59 -5.12
N GLN A 47 13.42 -10.33 -5.26
CA GLN A 47 14.45 -10.37 -4.22
C GLN A 47 15.14 -9.00 -4.04
N GLN A 48 15.51 -8.34 -5.14
CA GLN A 48 16.12 -7.01 -5.09
C GLN A 48 15.19 -5.97 -4.43
N PHE A 49 13.89 -6.02 -4.72
CA PHE A 49 12.90 -5.14 -4.11
C PHE A 49 12.72 -5.42 -2.63
N ARG A 50 12.71 -6.70 -2.20
CA ARG A 50 12.73 -7.05 -0.77
C ARG A 50 13.95 -6.47 -0.07
N ASP A 51 15.13 -6.59 -0.66
CA ASP A 51 16.36 -6.05 -0.07
C ASP A 51 16.32 -4.51 0.02
N LEU A 52 15.72 -3.85 -0.98
CA LEU A 52 15.50 -2.40 -0.98
C LEU A 52 14.60 -1.96 0.18
N ILE A 53 13.48 -2.65 0.40
CA ILE A 53 12.48 -2.24 1.40
C ILE A 53 12.74 -2.79 2.80
N ARG A 54 13.66 -3.76 2.97
CA ARG A 54 13.89 -4.50 4.23
C ARG A 54 14.03 -3.64 5.49
N ASN A 55 14.74 -2.52 5.38
CA ASN A 55 15.00 -1.61 6.49
C ASN A 55 14.13 -0.35 6.43
N GLN A 56 13.06 -0.36 5.63
CA GLN A 56 12.19 0.77 5.41
C GLN A 56 10.83 0.53 6.09
N ALA A 57 10.26 1.59 6.65
CA ALA A 57 8.93 1.52 7.21
C ALA A 57 7.87 1.60 6.09
N PRO A 58 6.75 0.87 6.18
CA PRO A 58 5.67 0.94 5.19
C PRO A 58 5.20 2.37 4.88
N LYS A 59 5.17 3.25 5.87
CA LYS A 59 4.79 4.67 5.68
C LYS A 59 5.70 5.48 4.72
N LYS A 60 6.83 4.93 4.28
CA LYS A 60 7.72 5.59 3.30
C LYS A 60 7.17 5.53 1.87
N TYR A 61 6.25 4.62 1.61
CA TYR A 61 5.68 4.40 0.28
C TYR A 61 4.18 4.72 0.25
N ARG A 62 3.71 5.02 -0.96
CA ARG A 62 2.30 4.96 -1.35
C ARG A 62 2.10 3.73 -2.22
N TYR A 63 0.92 3.15 -2.13
CA TYR A 63 0.67 1.81 -2.65
C TYR A 63 -0.47 1.85 -3.64
N PHE A 64 -0.26 1.29 -4.82
CA PHE A 64 -1.28 1.27 -5.86
C PHE A 64 -1.58 -0.18 -6.22
N PHE A 65 -2.83 -0.58 -6.02
CA PHE A 65 -3.29 -1.91 -6.38
C PHE A 65 -3.26 -2.07 -7.89
N GLN A 66 -2.72 -3.20 -8.37
CA GLN A 66 -2.80 -3.57 -9.78
C GLN A 66 -3.76 -4.72 -10.00
N THR A 67 -3.51 -5.86 -9.36
CA THR A 67 -4.31 -7.09 -9.53
C THR A 67 -4.02 -8.07 -8.42
N PHE A 68 -4.87 -9.10 -8.29
CA PHE A 68 -4.49 -10.34 -7.64
C PHE A 68 -3.86 -11.31 -8.64
N LEU A 69 -2.89 -12.10 -8.16
CA LEU A 69 -2.19 -13.16 -8.91
C LEU A 69 -2.16 -14.42 -8.05
N GLU A 70 -2.40 -15.58 -8.67
CA GLU A 70 -2.33 -16.88 -8.01
C GLU A 70 -1.14 -17.67 -8.56
N GLU A 71 -0.28 -18.17 -7.68
CA GLU A 71 0.87 -19.03 -8.03
C GLU A 71 0.84 -20.27 -7.14
N GLY A 72 0.29 -21.37 -7.65
CA GLY A 72 0.02 -22.57 -6.85
C GLY A 72 -1.04 -22.27 -5.79
N ASP A 73 -0.75 -22.60 -4.53
CA ASP A 73 -1.65 -22.34 -3.39
C ASP A 73 -1.43 -20.94 -2.77
N GLN A 74 -0.56 -20.12 -3.35
CA GLN A 74 -0.25 -18.79 -2.84
C GLN A 74 -1.01 -17.73 -3.64
N HIS A 75 -1.59 -16.78 -2.91
CA HIS A 75 -2.26 -15.63 -3.48
C HIS A 75 -1.47 -14.36 -3.20
N TYR A 76 -1.23 -13.59 -4.25
CA TYR A 76 -0.48 -12.35 -4.19
C TYR A 76 -1.37 -11.18 -4.60
N MET A 77 -1.22 -10.06 -3.90
CA MET A 77 -1.68 -8.75 -4.32
C MET A 77 -0.50 -8.05 -4.98
N ILE A 78 -0.58 -7.87 -6.30
CA ILE A 78 0.42 -7.10 -7.04
C ILE A 78 0.19 -5.63 -6.74
N THR A 79 1.19 -5.03 -6.10
CA THR A 79 1.10 -3.66 -5.58
C THR A 79 2.29 -2.89 -6.09
N ASN A 80 2.03 -1.73 -6.70
CA ASN A 80 3.09 -0.81 -7.09
C ASN A 80 3.47 0.08 -5.89
N PHE A 81 4.72 -0.01 -5.46
CA PHE A 81 5.29 0.75 -4.35
C PHE A 81 5.89 2.03 -4.93
N ARG A 82 5.35 3.20 -4.55
CA ARG A 82 5.83 4.50 -5.02
C ARG A 82 6.35 5.38 -3.89
N SER A 83 7.47 6.02 -4.13
CA SER A 83 8.05 7.09 -3.32
C SER A 83 8.72 8.11 -4.25
N GLU A 84 9.31 9.17 -3.71
CA GLU A 84 10.07 10.15 -4.52
C GLU A 84 11.23 9.50 -5.30
N ASP A 85 11.86 8.48 -4.73
CA ASP A 85 13.08 7.86 -5.27
C ASP A 85 12.87 6.47 -5.89
N ALA A 86 11.65 5.93 -5.85
CA ALA A 86 11.42 4.55 -6.27
C ALA A 86 9.98 4.30 -6.72
N CYS A 87 9.86 3.57 -7.84
CA CYS A 87 8.63 2.99 -8.32
C CYS A 87 8.90 1.56 -8.81
N PHE A 88 8.20 0.56 -8.25
CA PHE A 88 8.35 -0.84 -8.62
C PHE A 88 7.17 -1.70 -8.13
N ASP A 89 6.91 -2.80 -8.83
CA ASP A 89 5.85 -3.75 -8.51
C ASP A 89 6.34 -4.86 -7.57
N VAL A 90 5.58 -5.10 -6.51
CA VAL A 90 5.88 -6.09 -5.48
C VAL A 90 4.74 -7.09 -5.38
N LYS A 91 5.11 -8.37 -5.30
CA LYS A 91 4.21 -9.45 -4.88
C LYS A 91 4.04 -9.37 -3.36
N VAL A 92 2.85 -8.95 -2.93
CA VAL A 92 2.48 -8.97 -1.51
C VAL A 92 1.64 -10.22 -1.25
N LEU A 93 2.20 -11.18 -0.51
CA LEU A 93 1.52 -12.41 -0.12
C LEU A 93 0.33 -12.10 0.79
N VAL A 94 -0.84 -12.60 0.41
CA VAL A 94 -2.09 -12.42 1.16
C VAL A 94 -2.45 -13.73 1.84
N ASP A 95 -2.26 -13.77 3.17
CA ASP A 95 -2.67 -14.89 4.02
C ASP A 95 -3.99 -14.62 4.77
N LYS A 96 -4.41 -13.34 4.85
CA LYS A 96 -5.64 -12.87 5.48
C LYS A 96 -6.49 -12.09 4.48
N TRP A 97 -7.70 -12.57 4.27
CA TRP A 97 -8.65 -12.00 3.32
C TRP A 97 -9.62 -10.98 3.93
N ASP A 98 -9.49 -10.69 5.22
CA ASP A 98 -10.43 -9.88 6.01
C ASP A 98 -10.93 -8.61 5.29
N LYS A 99 -10.03 -7.69 4.93
CA LYS A 99 -10.34 -6.42 4.26
C LYS A 99 -10.24 -6.51 2.75
N LEU A 100 -9.73 -7.63 2.24
CA LEU A 100 -9.42 -7.83 0.84
C LEU A 100 -10.45 -8.70 0.11
N GLU A 101 -11.37 -9.38 0.82
CA GLU A 101 -12.30 -10.35 0.24
C GLU A 101 -13.18 -9.75 -0.86
N ASN A 102 -13.81 -8.61 -0.57
CA ASN A 102 -14.66 -7.92 -1.54
C ASN A 102 -13.84 -7.29 -2.68
N MET A 103 -12.63 -6.82 -2.38
CA MET A 103 -11.70 -6.32 -3.40
C MET A 103 -11.26 -7.45 -4.35
N ARG A 104 -10.98 -8.65 -3.81
CA ARG A 104 -10.64 -9.85 -4.58
C ARG A 104 -11.75 -10.23 -5.54
N ARG A 105 -13.00 -10.28 -5.06
CA ARG A 105 -14.16 -10.65 -5.88
C ARG A 105 -14.35 -9.77 -7.11
N THR A 106 -13.96 -8.51 -7.02
CA THR A 106 -14.10 -7.52 -8.09
C THR A 106 -12.79 -7.22 -8.82
N ASN A 107 -11.70 -7.87 -8.41
CA ASN A 107 -10.33 -7.54 -8.79
C ASN A 107 -10.06 -6.02 -8.75
N GLY A 108 -10.50 -5.36 -7.67
CA GLY A 108 -10.29 -3.93 -7.44
C GLY A 108 -11.14 -2.97 -8.27
N LYS A 109 -12.05 -3.43 -9.15
CA LYS A 109 -12.82 -2.56 -10.06
C LYS A 109 -13.67 -1.47 -9.37
N SER A 110 -14.07 -1.70 -8.12
CA SER A 110 -14.88 -0.76 -7.32
C SER A 110 -14.09 -0.09 -6.19
N TYR A 111 -12.78 -0.29 -6.14
CA TYR A 111 -11.92 0.13 -5.04
C TYR A 111 -11.05 1.31 -5.51
N PRO A 112 -10.67 2.23 -4.61
CA PRO A 112 -9.64 3.22 -4.93
C PRO A 112 -8.39 2.51 -5.43
N GLU A 113 -7.75 3.08 -6.45
CA GLU A 113 -6.49 2.55 -6.99
C GLU A 113 -5.39 2.56 -5.92
N GLU A 114 -5.40 3.57 -5.05
CA GLU A 114 -4.46 3.69 -3.94
C GLU A 114 -4.92 2.95 -2.68
N LEU A 115 -4.04 2.10 -2.16
CA LEU A 115 -4.19 1.38 -0.90
C LEU A 115 -3.59 2.20 0.25
N TYR A 116 -4.44 2.96 0.94
CA TYR A 116 -4.01 3.79 2.05
C TYR A 116 -3.57 2.96 3.27
N ASP A 117 -2.50 3.42 3.91
CA ASP A 117 -1.91 2.81 5.11
C ASP A 117 -1.66 1.29 4.98
N LEU A 118 -1.25 0.81 3.80
CA LEU A 118 -0.86 -0.59 3.63
C LEU A 118 0.33 -0.92 4.55
N GLU A 119 0.10 -1.88 5.45
CA GLU A 119 1.10 -2.45 6.34
C GLU A 119 1.53 -3.81 5.78
N TRP A 120 2.84 -4.02 5.77
CA TRP A 120 3.45 -5.26 5.34
C TRP A 120 4.69 -5.55 6.19
N GLU A 121 5.13 -6.80 6.16
CA GLU A 121 6.36 -7.26 6.79
C GLU A 121 7.07 -8.26 5.88
N ILE A 122 8.40 -8.39 6.02
CA ILE A 122 9.14 -9.43 5.32
C ILE A 122 9.23 -10.65 6.22
N LYS A 123 8.76 -11.81 5.74
CA LYS A 123 8.78 -13.08 6.46
C LYS A 123 9.36 -14.19 5.62
N SER A 124 9.98 -15.17 6.26
CA SER A 124 10.35 -16.42 5.60
C SER A 124 9.14 -17.36 5.56
N VAL A 125 8.66 -17.67 4.35
CA VAL A 125 7.55 -18.59 4.07
C VAL A 125 8.09 -19.69 3.17
N ASN A 126 8.02 -20.94 3.61
CA ASN A 126 8.56 -22.10 2.86
C ASN A 126 10.03 -21.95 2.44
N GLY A 127 10.85 -21.32 3.28
CA GLY A 127 12.28 -21.10 3.02
C GLY A 127 12.60 -19.96 2.04
N ARG A 128 11.60 -19.20 1.60
CA ARG A 128 11.76 -17.98 0.78
C ARG A 128 11.27 -16.76 1.53
N GLU A 129 11.96 -15.64 1.39
CA GLU A 129 11.47 -14.39 1.94
C GLU A 129 10.37 -13.81 1.06
N GLU A 130 9.28 -13.41 1.68
CA GLU A 130 8.12 -12.84 1.01
C GLU A 130 7.70 -11.55 1.74
N VAL A 131 7.14 -10.61 0.97
CA VAL A 131 6.46 -9.44 1.54
C VAL A 131 5.04 -9.89 1.88
N VAL A 132 4.67 -9.87 3.14
CA VAL A 132 3.38 -10.39 3.63
C VAL A 132 2.47 -9.24 4.04
N TYR A 133 1.23 -9.29 3.57
CA TYR A 133 0.18 -8.35 3.97
C TYR A 133 -0.10 -8.47 5.46
N VAL A 134 -0.10 -7.34 6.17
CA VAL A 134 -0.45 -7.27 7.59
C VAL A 134 -1.82 -6.66 7.76
N ASN A 135 -2.03 -5.48 7.17
CA ASN A 135 -3.23 -4.68 7.35
C ASN A 135 -3.29 -3.55 6.31
N MET A 136 -4.42 -2.87 6.21
CA MET A 136 -4.51 -1.57 5.54
C MET A 136 -5.66 -0.74 6.09
N HIS A 137 -5.74 0.54 5.70
CA HIS A 137 -6.93 1.34 5.95
C HIS A 137 -8.15 0.61 5.38
N LYS A 138 -9.26 0.58 6.14
CA LYS A 138 -10.46 -0.13 5.67
C LYS A 138 -10.94 0.54 4.39
N VAL A 139 -10.96 -0.21 3.29
CA VAL A 139 -11.64 0.26 2.09
C VAL A 139 -13.13 0.08 2.33
N ILE A 140 -13.86 1.19 2.39
CA ILE A 140 -15.29 1.19 2.62
C ILE A 140 -15.97 0.66 1.35
N ASP A 141 -16.77 -0.38 1.56
CA ASP A 141 -17.70 -1.01 0.64
C ASP A 141 -19.01 -0.22 0.49
#